data_AF-A0A9P1GL87-F1
#
_entry.id   AF-A0A9P1GL87-F1
#
_cell.length_a   1.000
_cell.length_b   1.000
_cell.length_c   1.000
_cell.angle_alpha   90.00
_cell.angle_beta   90.00
_cell.angle_gamma   90.00
#
_symmetry.space_group_name_H-M   'P 1'
#
loop_
_entity.id
_entity.type
_entity.pdbx_description
1 polymer ?
#
loop_
_entity_poly.entity_id
_entity_poly.type
_entity_poly.pdbx_seq_one_letter_code
_entity_poly.pdbx_strand_id
1 'polypeptide(L)'
;MVSDFKSWSRWPRRPHGHGTPWLIFWMFLPWALKSATFSSPAGSRNAKSMGILLAPGADEAVAAFRKKFPEVMAKERPDYLGTACSEADLRRRFQSLGETLGREEALGLVLREPLLLAMQERNLQASWKAMLDVAACDGRSPAEALRVVRKRPGCLIAPAEEFKGKTLAEFEAVSQMEDAFRPATETLKDLGPEGVALGAAALGIAALGAMAEKKSLGSKGQKPKRRR
;
A
#
# COMPACT_ATOMS: atom_id res chain seq x y z
N MET A 1 -42.29 -17.83 13.26
CA MET A 1 -42.34 -16.36 13.15
C MET A 1 -41.17 -15.94 12.30
N VAL A 2 -41.49 -15.53 11.07
CA VAL A 2 -40.56 -15.11 10.02
C VAL A 2 -40.39 -13.60 10.18
N SER A 3 -39.15 -13.11 10.20
CA SER A 3 -38.87 -11.68 10.07
C SER A 3 -37.94 -11.46 8.89
N ASP A 4 -38.50 -10.75 7.92
CA ASP A 4 -37.93 -10.30 6.67
C ASP A 4 -36.63 -9.50 6.86
N PHE A 5 -35.56 -9.96 6.19
CA PHE A 5 -34.38 -9.15 5.89
C PHE A 5 -34.32 -8.93 4.39
N LYS A 6 -35.19 -8.04 3.90
CA LYS A 6 -35.25 -7.58 2.51
C LYS A 6 -34.88 -6.11 2.47
N SER A 7 -34.11 -5.76 1.45
CA SER A 7 -33.74 -4.40 1.02
C SER A 7 -32.51 -3.79 1.72
N TRP A 8 -31.34 -4.01 1.11
CA TRP A 8 -30.25 -3.04 0.98
C TRP A 8 -29.57 -3.27 -0.37
N SER A 9 -30.23 -2.88 -1.44
CA SER A 9 -29.67 -2.87 -2.80
C SER A 9 -30.10 -1.59 -3.51
N ARG A 10 -29.43 -0.48 -3.18
CA ARG A 10 -29.33 0.72 -4.02
C ARG A 10 -28.24 1.65 -3.48
N TRP A 11 -26.99 1.32 -3.82
CA TRP A 11 -25.92 2.32 -3.81
C TRP A 11 -25.89 3.00 -5.18
N PRO A 12 -25.75 4.34 -5.23
CA PRO A 12 -25.74 5.06 -6.49
C PRO A 12 -24.52 4.67 -7.32
N ARG A 13 -24.74 4.30 -8.59
CA ARG A 13 -23.68 4.19 -9.60
C ARG A 13 -22.98 5.55 -9.67
N ARG A 14 -21.68 5.59 -9.34
CA ARG A 14 -20.88 6.80 -9.55
C ARG A 14 -20.76 7.07 -11.06
N PRO A 15 -20.85 8.34 -11.49
CA PRO A 15 -20.59 8.70 -12.87
C PRO A 15 -19.11 8.49 -13.21
N HIS A 16 -18.86 7.89 -14.37
CA HIS A 16 -17.55 7.95 -15.03
C HIS A 16 -17.22 9.41 -15.31
N GLY A 17 -16.21 9.95 -14.62
CA GLY A 17 -15.78 11.33 -14.84
C GLY A 17 -14.51 11.67 -14.07
N HIS A 18 -13.41 11.77 -14.82
CA HIS A 18 -12.13 12.41 -14.51
C HIS A 18 -11.41 12.04 -13.20
N GLY A 19 -10.30 11.32 -13.39
CA GLY A 19 -9.37 10.88 -12.36
C GLY A 19 -8.85 12.00 -11.48
N THR A 20 -9.25 11.94 -10.23
CA THR A 20 -8.44 12.45 -9.12
C THR A 20 -7.23 11.52 -8.97
N PRO A 21 -5.98 12.05 -8.89
CA PRO A 21 -4.81 11.20 -8.73
C PRO A 21 -4.82 10.61 -7.32
N TRP A 22 -5.12 9.31 -7.21
CA TRP A 22 -4.97 8.51 -5.99
C TRP A 22 -3.56 8.62 -5.37
N LEU A 23 -2.58 9.07 -6.16
CA LEU A 23 -1.20 9.37 -5.77
C LEU A 23 -1.08 10.34 -4.58
N ILE A 24 -2.00 11.31 -4.44
CA ILE A 24 -1.92 12.29 -3.34
C ILE A 24 -2.36 11.67 -2.01
N PHE A 25 -3.23 10.67 -2.02
CA PHE A 25 -3.72 10.05 -0.79
C PHE A 25 -2.66 9.13 -0.14
N TRP A 26 -1.78 8.51 -0.94
CA TRP A 26 -0.72 7.62 -0.44
C TRP A 26 0.57 8.35 -0.02
N MET A 27 0.89 9.52 -0.59
CA MET A 27 2.07 10.30 -0.19
C MET A 27 1.94 10.99 1.18
N PHE A 28 0.73 11.11 1.73
CA PHE A 28 0.47 11.81 3.00
C PHE A 28 -0.09 10.92 4.12
N LEU A 29 -0.25 9.62 3.88
CA LEU A 29 -0.87 8.71 4.85
C LEU A 29 -0.07 8.50 6.17
N PRO A 30 1.25 8.76 6.28
CA PRO A 30 1.90 8.70 7.59
C PRO A 30 1.49 9.83 8.54
N TRP A 31 0.83 10.91 8.08
CA TRP A 31 0.55 12.09 8.90
C TRP A 31 -0.96 12.37 9.14
N ALA A 32 -1.87 11.89 8.29
CA ALA A 32 -3.26 12.35 8.28
C ALA A 32 -4.32 11.42 8.89
N LEU A 33 -3.97 10.31 9.55
CA LEU A 33 -4.95 9.48 10.29
C LEU A 33 -4.80 9.66 11.81
N LYS A 34 -5.09 10.87 12.29
CA LYS A 34 -5.12 11.22 13.72
C LYS A 34 -6.55 11.31 14.29
N SER A 35 -7.51 10.58 13.73
CA SER A 35 -8.89 10.56 14.25
C SER A 35 -9.76 9.45 13.63
N ALA A 36 -9.55 8.21 14.06
CA ALA A 36 -10.60 7.18 13.98
C ALA A 36 -10.43 6.21 15.16
N THR A 37 -11.07 6.53 16.28
CA THR A 37 -11.24 5.62 17.42
C THR A 37 -12.23 4.53 17.05
N PHE A 38 -11.75 3.43 16.48
CA PHE A 38 -12.55 2.22 16.34
C PHE A 38 -12.34 1.34 17.57
N SER A 39 -13.35 1.31 18.45
CA SER A 39 -13.39 0.42 19.61
C SER A 39 -13.71 -0.99 19.15
N SER A 40 -12.79 -1.93 19.38
CA SER A 40 -12.99 -3.36 19.10
C SER A 40 -12.98 -4.14 20.42
N PRO A 41 -13.89 -5.10 20.64
CA PRO A 41 -14.05 -5.77 21.92
C PRO A 41 -12.94 -6.79 22.16
N ALA A 42 -12.45 -6.80 23.40
CA ALA A 42 -11.47 -7.73 23.92
C ALA A 42 -11.98 -9.18 23.86
N GLY A 43 -11.26 -10.03 23.11
CA GLY A 43 -11.51 -11.45 22.98
C GLY A 43 -10.31 -12.30 23.40
N SER A 44 -10.28 -12.62 24.70
CA SER A 44 -9.74 -13.81 25.35
C SER A 44 -8.49 -14.55 24.80
N ARG A 45 -7.42 -14.45 25.61
CA ARG A 45 -6.39 -15.45 25.92
C ARG A 45 -6.66 -16.88 25.44
N ASN A 46 -5.73 -17.39 24.62
CA ASN A 46 -5.25 -18.78 24.71
C ASN A 46 -3.77 -18.80 24.33
N ALA A 47 -2.92 -18.84 25.37
CA ALA A 47 -1.51 -19.10 25.25
C ALA A 47 -1.29 -20.56 24.85
N LYS A 48 -1.11 -20.82 23.55
CA LYS A 48 -0.35 -21.98 23.09
C LYS A 48 1.06 -21.51 22.81
N SER A 49 1.84 -21.36 23.87
CA SER A 49 3.30 -21.31 23.83
C SER A 49 3.82 -22.71 23.50
N MET A 50 3.69 -23.12 22.24
CA MET A 50 4.47 -24.24 21.70
C MET A 50 5.45 -23.64 20.71
N GLY A 51 6.72 -23.98 20.92
CA GLY A 51 7.90 -23.31 20.39
C GLY A 51 7.67 -22.65 19.03
N ILE A 52 7.73 -21.31 19.02
CA ILE A 52 8.04 -20.58 17.81
C ILE A 52 9.45 -21.06 17.45
N LEU A 53 9.53 -22.14 16.66
CA LEU A 53 10.74 -22.52 15.95
C LEU A 53 11.22 -21.23 15.31
N LEU A 54 12.38 -20.74 15.75
CA LEU A 54 13.01 -19.54 15.23
C LEU A 54 13.11 -19.73 13.72
N ALA A 55 12.14 -19.20 12.99
CA ALA A 55 12.15 -19.28 11.55
C ALA A 55 13.35 -18.44 11.11
N PRO A 56 14.31 -19.00 10.35
CA PRO A 56 15.43 -18.22 9.84
C PRO A 56 14.89 -16.99 9.10
N GLY A 57 15.48 -15.83 9.36
CA GLY A 57 15.00 -14.54 8.86
C GLY A 57 13.94 -13.83 9.70
N ALA A 58 13.32 -14.48 10.68
CA ALA A 58 12.30 -13.82 11.51
C ALA A 58 12.90 -12.72 12.40
N ASP A 59 14.11 -12.92 12.91
CA ASP A 59 14.81 -11.91 13.72
C ASP A 59 15.25 -10.71 12.88
N GLU A 60 15.72 -10.95 11.66
CA GLU A 60 16.06 -9.90 10.69
C GLU A 60 14.82 -9.07 10.32
N ALA A 61 13.69 -9.73 10.10
CA ALA A 61 12.40 -9.10 9.82
C ALA A 61 11.93 -8.22 11.00
N VAL A 62 12.01 -8.72 12.23
CA VAL A 62 11.68 -7.95 13.44
C VAL A 62 12.65 -6.78 13.65
N ALA A 63 13.95 -6.98 13.42
CA ALA A 63 14.94 -5.93 13.52
C ALA A 63 14.68 -4.80 12.50
N ALA A 64 14.32 -5.15 11.26
CA ALA A 64 13.93 -4.17 10.24
C ALA A 64 12.68 -3.38 10.64
N PHE A 65 11.68 -4.06 11.23
CA PHE A 65 10.50 -3.39 11.78
C PHE A 65 10.86 -2.41 12.90
N ARG A 66 11.64 -2.85 13.89
CA ARG A 66 12.08 -2.02 15.01
C ARG A 66 12.88 -0.80 14.54
N LYS A 67 13.74 -0.97 13.52
CA LYS A 67 14.51 0.12 12.94
C LYS A 67 13.61 1.16 12.25
N LYS A 68 12.54 0.74 11.59
CA LYS A 68 11.64 1.63 10.87
C LYS A 68 10.58 2.28 11.77
N PHE A 69 10.13 1.59 12.81
CA PHE A 69 9.06 2.03 13.71
C PHE A 69 9.46 1.91 15.20
N PRO A 70 10.53 2.59 15.65
CA PRO A 70 11.00 2.51 17.03
C PRO A 70 9.94 2.99 18.03
N GLU A 71 9.14 3.99 17.67
CA GLU A 71 8.07 4.56 18.49
C GLU A 71 6.93 3.56 18.78
N VAL A 72 6.70 2.61 17.86
CA VAL A 72 5.72 1.54 18.04
C VAL A 72 6.24 0.52 19.04
N MET A 73 7.51 0.14 18.89
CA MET A 73 8.17 -0.87 19.71
C MET A 73 8.49 -0.39 21.12
N ALA A 74 8.59 0.93 21.34
CA ALA A 74 8.85 1.51 22.65
C ALA A 74 7.62 1.53 23.59
N LYS A 75 6.41 1.28 23.07
CA LYS A 75 5.18 1.23 23.88
C LYS A 75 5.18 0.01 24.78
N GLU A 76 4.61 0.14 25.98
CA GLU A 76 4.41 -1.00 26.91
C GLU A 76 3.61 -2.14 26.27
N ARG A 77 2.65 -1.78 25.41
CA ARG A 77 1.91 -2.71 24.55
C ARG A 77 2.11 -2.26 23.09
N PRO A 78 3.11 -2.81 22.39
CA PRO A 78 3.37 -2.44 21.01
C PRO A 78 2.14 -2.68 20.14
N ASP A 79 1.65 -1.62 19.51
CA ASP A 79 0.50 -1.64 18.62
C ASP A 79 0.68 -0.64 17.48
N TYR A 80 0.24 -1.04 16.29
CA TYR A 80 0.16 -0.20 15.11
C TYR A 80 -1.27 -0.17 14.59
N LEU A 81 -1.92 0.98 14.65
CA LEU A 81 -3.32 1.17 14.21
C LEU A 81 -4.28 0.12 14.82
N GLY A 82 -4.11 -0.17 16.13
CA GLY A 82 -4.93 -1.15 16.84
C GLY A 82 -4.57 -2.62 16.56
N THR A 83 -3.52 -2.88 15.79
CA THR A 83 -2.99 -4.22 15.55
C THR A 83 -1.78 -4.46 16.45
N ALA A 84 -1.81 -5.52 17.28
CA ALA A 84 -0.72 -5.85 18.20
C ALA A 84 0.58 -6.13 17.44
N CYS A 85 1.70 -5.57 17.90
CA CYS A 85 3.00 -5.63 17.26
C CYS A 85 4.09 -6.13 18.22
N SER A 86 3.75 -7.04 19.14
CA SER A 86 4.77 -7.71 19.95
C SER A 86 5.72 -8.51 19.06
N GLU A 87 6.95 -8.76 19.51
CA GLU A 87 7.92 -9.52 18.72
C GLU A 87 7.39 -10.91 18.33
N ALA A 88 6.68 -11.57 19.25
CA ALA A 88 6.03 -12.86 18.96
C ALA A 88 4.96 -12.74 17.86
N ASP A 89 4.18 -11.66 17.85
CA ASP A 89 3.19 -11.40 16.81
C ASP A 89 3.85 -11.12 15.46
N LEU A 90 4.90 -10.30 15.44
CA LEU A 90 5.65 -9.97 14.22
C LEU A 90 6.30 -11.23 13.62
N ARG A 91 6.92 -12.09 14.46
CA ARG A 91 7.50 -13.37 14.02
C ARG A 91 6.44 -14.31 13.44
N ARG A 92 5.28 -14.44 14.11
CA ARG A 92 4.17 -15.27 13.62
C ARG A 92 3.66 -14.79 12.26
N ARG A 93 3.50 -13.48 12.09
CA ARG A 93 3.08 -12.89 10.80
C ARG A 93 4.11 -13.09 9.70
N PHE A 94 5.38 -12.94 10.03
CA PHE A 94 6.46 -13.23 9.10
C PHE A 94 6.41 -14.68 8.64
N GLN A 95 6.20 -15.63 9.57
CA GLN A 95 6.04 -17.04 9.23
C GLN A 95 4.84 -17.28 8.30
N SER A 96 3.68 -16.71 8.60
CA SER A 96 2.47 -16.81 7.76
C SER A 96 2.69 -16.24 6.35
N LEU A 97 3.39 -15.10 6.25
CA LEU A 97 3.75 -14.52 4.96
C LEU A 97 4.71 -15.43 4.19
N GLY A 98 5.70 -16.02 4.88
CA GLY A 98 6.64 -16.99 4.33
C GLY A 98 5.97 -18.28 3.83
N GLU A 99 4.91 -18.74 4.48
CA GLU A 99 4.08 -19.87 4.00
C GLU A 99 3.33 -19.54 2.71
N THR A 100 3.01 -18.26 2.49
CA THR A 100 2.26 -17.81 1.30
C THR A 100 3.15 -17.55 0.09
N LEU A 101 4.32 -16.92 0.30
CA LEU A 101 5.19 -16.42 -0.79
C LEU A 101 6.51 -17.17 -0.91
N GLY A 102 6.84 -18.02 0.05
CA GLY A 102 8.20 -18.51 0.26
C GLY A 102 8.95 -17.61 1.25
N ARG A 103 9.78 -18.22 2.10
CA ARG A 103 10.45 -17.54 3.21
C ARG A 103 11.44 -16.46 2.75
N GLU A 104 12.27 -16.76 1.76
CA GLU A 104 13.27 -15.82 1.22
C GLU A 104 12.59 -14.60 0.60
N GLU A 105 11.50 -14.84 -0.13
CA GLU A 105 10.69 -13.78 -0.74
C GLU A 105 10.03 -12.90 0.32
N ALA A 106 9.41 -13.52 1.33
CA ALA A 106 8.81 -12.79 2.44
C ALA A 106 9.85 -11.90 3.15
N LEU A 107 11.06 -12.39 3.38
CA LEU A 107 12.13 -11.61 3.98
C LEU A 107 12.52 -10.42 3.08
N GLY A 108 12.74 -10.66 1.79
CA GLY A 108 13.07 -9.60 0.84
C GLY A 108 12.00 -8.49 0.78
N LEU A 109 10.73 -8.86 0.84
CA LEU A 109 9.62 -7.91 0.89
C LEU A 109 9.59 -7.11 2.20
N VAL A 110 9.76 -7.78 3.34
CA VAL A 110 9.71 -7.15 4.66
C VAL A 110 10.90 -6.23 4.91
N LEU A 111 12.10 -6.58 4.46
CA LEU A 111 13.27 -5.70 4.58
C LEU A 111 13.06 -4.37 3.83
N ARG A 112 12.34 -4.41 2.71
CA ARG A 112 11.99 -3.22 1.92
C ARG A 112 10.79 -2.46 2.50
N GLU A 113 9.77 -3.18 2.92
CA GLU A 113 8.57 -2.62 3.55
C GLU A 113 8.22 -3.34 4.85
N PRO A 114 8.84 -2.96 5.97
CA PRO A 114 8.57 -3.57 7.26
C PRO A 114 7.11 -3.44 7.70
N LEU A 115 6.38 -2.42 7.21
CA LEU A 115 4.99 -2.19 7.58
C LEU A 115 4.08 -3.37 7.23
N LEU A 116 4.49 -4.25 6.30
CA LEU A 116 3.82 -5.51 6.04
C LEU A 116 3.60 -6.33 7.32
N LEU A 117 4.54 -6.33 8.26
CA LEU A 117 4.38 -7.08 9.52
C LEU A 117 3.36 -6.45 10.48
N ALA A 118 3.04 -5.17 10.34
CA ALA A 118 2.00 -4.53 11.14
C ALA A 118 0.59 -4.84 10.64
N MET A 119 0.44 -5.37 9.42
CA MET A 119 -0.85 -5.67 8.83
C MET A 119 -1.42 -6.99 9.37
N GLN A 120 -2.74 -7.09 9.38
CA GLN A 120 -3.42 -8.33 9.74
C GLN A 120 -3.18 -9.39 8.65
N GLU A 121 -2.87 -10.62 9.07
CA GLU A 121 -2.54 -11.76 8.18
C GLU A 121 -3.60 -11.97 7.11
N ARG A 122 -4.88 -11.95 7.51
CA ARG A 122 -6.04 -12.06 6.60
C ARG A 122 -6.07 -10.97 5.51
N ASN A 123 -5.63 -9.76 5.82
CA ASN A 123 -5.64 -8.64 4.87
C ASN A 123 -4.52 -8.83 3.85
N LEU A 124 -3.31 -9.19 4.31
CA LEU A 124 -2.19 -9.47 3.41
C LEU A 124 -2.51 -10.62 2.44
N GLN A 125 -3.12 -11.69 2.94
CA GLN A 125 -3.56 -12.82 2.12
C GLN A 125 -4.62 -12.41 1.10
N ALA A 126 -5.61 -11.60 1.51
CA ALA A 126 -6.63 -11.08 0.61
C ALA A 126 -6.04 -10.16 -0.47
N SER A 127 -5.13 -9.27 -0.10
CA SER A 127 -4.46 -8.36 -1.05
C SER A 127 -3.52 -9.11 -2.00
N TRP A 128 -2.82 -10.14 -1.53
CA TRP A 128 -2.03 -11.00 -2.40
C TRP A 128 -2.91 -11.77 -3.39
N LYS A 129 -4.02 -12.35 -2.92
CA LYS A 129 -4.99 -13.01 -3.80
C LYS A 129 -5.57 -12.02 -4.83
N ALA A 130 -5.92 -10.81 -4.41
CA ALA A 130 -6.42 -9.79 -5.32
C ALA A 130 -5.36 -9.39 -6.38
N MET A 131 -4.08 -9.34 -6.02
CA MET A 131 -3.00 -9.13 -6.98
C MET A 131 -2.89 -10.27 -8.00
N LEU A 132 -3.05 -11.52 -7.56
CA LEU A 132 -3.09 -12.69 -8.45
C LEU A 132 -4.30 -12.63 -9.39
N ASP A 133 -5.47 -12.22 -8.89
CA ASP A 133 -6.68 -12.06 -9.69
C ASP A 133 -6.51 -10.96 -10.75
N VAL A 134 -5.85 -9.85 -10.42
CA VAL A 134 -5.50 -8.78 -11.39
C VAL A 134 -4.56 -9.34 -12.47
N ALA A 135 -3.53 -10.09 -12.08
CA ALA A 135 -2.62 -10.72 -13.03
C ALA A 135 -3.34 -11.69 -13.98
N ALA A 136 -4.25 -12.51 -13.43
CA ALA A 136 -5.06 -13.45 -14.21
C ALA A 136 -5.99 -12.72 -15.20
N CYS A 137 -6.63 -11.63 -14.77
CA CYS A 137 -7.45 -10.78 -15.65
C CYS A 137 -6.64 -10.19 -16.81
N ASP A 138 -5.37 -9.84 -16.58
CA ASP A 138 -4.46 -9.31 -17.59
C ASP A 138 -3.82 -10.41 -18.46
N GLY A 139 -4.16 -11.69 -18.26
CA GLY A 139 -3.54 -12.82 -18.97
C GLY A 139 -2.08 -13.04 -18.60
N ARG A 140 -1.66 -12.62 -17.39
CA ARG A 140 -0.29 -12.71 -16.86
C ARG A 140 -0.17 -13.84 -15.84
N SER A 141 1.06 -14.29 -15.63
CA SER A 141 1.35 -15.38 -14.68
C SER A 141 1.45 -14.86 -13.22
N PRO A 142 1.29 -15.74 -12.22
CA PRO A 142 1.58 -15.41 -10.81
C PRO A 142 3.00 -14.87 -10.58
N ALA A 143 3.97 -15.26 -11.41
CA ALA A 143 5.34 -14.76 -11.33
C ALA A 143 5.44 -13.27 -11.68
N GLU A 144 4.61 -12.78 -12.62
CA GLU A 144 4.53 -11.35 -12.95
C GLU A 144 3.90 -10.55 -11.80
N ALA A 145 2.86 -11.09 -11.15
CA ALA A 145 2.31 -10.49 -9.93
C ALA A 145 3.38 -10.36 -8.83
N LEU A 146 4.14 -11.43 -8.60
CA LEU A 146 5.25 -11.42 -7.63
C LEU A 146 6.33 -10.40 -8.03
N ARG A 147 6.64 -10.25 -9.32
CA ARG A 147 7.59 -9.23 -9.81
C ARG A 147 7.13 -7.82 -9.45
N VAL A 148 5.85 -7.50 -9.62
CA VAL A 148 5.28 -6.20 -9.24
C VAL A 148 5.38 -5.99 -7.74
N VAL A 149 5.00 -6.99 -6.93
CA VAL A 149 5.09 -6.94 -5.47
C VAL A 149 6.54 -6.77 -5.01
N ARG A 150 7.50 -7.48 -5.61
CA ARG A 150 8.93 -7.31 -5.33
C ARG A 150 9.37 -5.87 -5.57
N LYS A 151 8.94 -5.25 -6.67
CA LYS A 151 9.26 -3.85 -6.98
C LYS A 151 8.63 -2.87 -5.98
N ARG A 152 7.37 -3.11 -5.59
CA ARG A 152 6.60 -2.25 -4.69
C ARG A 152 5.85 -3.07 -3.63
N PRO A 153 6.52 -3.48 -2.54
CA PRO A 153 5.90 -4.34 -1.53
C PRO A 153 4.70 -3.68 -0.84
N GLY A 154 4.71 -2.34 -0.73
CA GLY A 154 3.62 -1.56 -0.14
C GLY A 154 2.26 -1.70 -0.84
N CYS A 155 2.19 -2.24 -2.06
CA CYS A 155 0.90 -2.53 -2.70
C CYS A 155 0.06 -3.54 -1.91
N LEU A 156 0.69 -4.45 -1.16
CA LEU A 156 0.00 -5.46 -0.34
C LEU A 156 -0.65 -4.88 0.92
N ILE A 157 -0.33 -3.63 1.27
CA ILE A 157 -0.93 -2.92 2.42
C ILE A 157 -2.33 -2.42 2.06
N ALA A 158 -2.57 -2.14 0.77
CA ALA A 158 -3.88 -1.71 0.29
C ALA A 158 -4.92 -2.82 0.52
N PRO A 159 -6.15 -2.48 0.92
CA PRO A 159 -7.23 -3.46 1.02
C PRO A 159 -7.58 -4.06 -0.34
N ALA A 160 -7.98 -5.33 -0.38
CA ALA A 160 -8.25 -6.08 -1.60
C ALA A 160 -9.28 -5.41 -2.53
N GLU A 161 -10.22 -4.65 -1.98
CA GLU A 161 -11.22 -3.89 -2.71
C GLU A 161 -10.61 -2.84 -3.64
N GLU A 162 -9.45 -2.28 -3.28
CA GLU A 162 -8.75 -1.28 -4.10
C GLU A 162 -8.13 -1.87 -5.37
N PHE A 163 -8.06 -3.18 -5.51
CA PHE A 163 -7.51 -3.84 -6.71
C PHE A 163 -8.57 -3.99 -7.82
N LYS A 164 -9.85 -3.82 -7.49
CA LYS A 164 -10.95 -4.03 -8.45
C LYS A 164 -10.88 -3.02 -9.59
N GLY A 165 -10.80 -3.53 -10.82
CA GLY A 165 -10.75 -2.74 -12.04
C GLY A 165 -9.38 -2.13 -12.35
N LYS A 166 -8.33 -2.49 -11.60
CA LYS A 166 -6.96 -2.09 -11.87
C LYS A 166 -6.25 -3.12 -12.75
N THR A 167 -5.18 -2.68 -13.41
CA THR A 167 -4.28 -3.54 -14.20
C THR A 167 -2.89 -3.60 -13.56
N LEU A 168 -2.11 -4.64 -13.82
CA LEU A 168 -0.72 -4.74 -13.37
C LEU A 168 0.13 -3.56 -13.86
N ALA A 169 -0.15 -3.06 -15.07
CA ALA A 169 0.56 -1.92 -15.66
C ALA A 169 0.39 -0.64 -14.82
N GLU A 170 -0.77 -0.44 -14.20
CA GLU A 170 -0.99 0.70 -13.31
C GLU A 170 -0.10 0.60 -12.07
N PHE A 171 -0.03 -0.58 -11.44
CA PHE A 171 0.84 -0.80 -10.28
C PHE A 171 2.33 -0.61 -10.63
N GLU A 172 2.75 -1.04 -11.82
CA GLU A 172 4.11 -0.82 -12.32
C GLU A 172 4.39 0.66 -12.56
N ALA A 173 3.47 1.41 -13.15
CA ALA A 173 3.64 2.85 -13.38
C ALA A 173 3.87 3.61 -12.06
N VAL A 174 3.13 3.25 -10.99
CA VAL A 174 3.36 3.87 -9.68
C VAL A 174 4.71 3.48 -9.09
N SER A 175 5.18 2.24 -9.32
CA SER A 175 6.50 1.80 -8.85
C SER A 175 7.66 2.57 -9.51
N GLN A 176 7.59 2.81 -10.82
CA GLN A 176 8.61 3.58 -11.55
C GLN A 176 8.68 5.03 -11.06
N MET A 177 7.53 5.60 -10.71
CA MET A 177 7.46 6.95 -10.18
C MET A 177 8.16 7.06 -8.81
N GLU A 178 7.94 6.10 -7.91
CA GLU A 178 8.61 6.07 -6.60
C GLU A 178 10.13 5.90 -6.72
N ASP A 179 10.61 5.05 -7.63
CA ASP A 179 12.03 4.88 -7.87
C ASP A 179 12.69 6.15 -8.45
N ALA A 180 11.99 6.87 -9.34
CA ALA A 180 12.47 8.14 -9.89
C ALA A 180 12.58 9.24 -8.83
N PHE A 181 11.70 9.24 -7.82
CA PHE A 181 11.69 10.25 -6.77
C PHE A 181 12.51 9.89 -5.53
N ARG A 182 12.92 8.62 -5.36
CA ARG A 182 13.73 8.19 -4.21
C ARG A 182 15.02 9.02 -4.03
N PRO A 183 15.85 9.26 -5.07
CA PRO A 183 17.07 10.06 -4.91
C PRO A 183 16.79 11.50 -4.46
N ALA A 184 15.72 12.10 -4.98
CA ALA A 184 15.30 13.44 -4.60
C ALA A 184 14.82 13.47 -3.14
N THR A 185 14.05 12.48 -2.69
CA THR A 185 13.60 12.42 -1.29
C THR A 185 14.71 12.11 -0.30
N GLU A 186 15.74 11.34 -0.68
CA GLU A 186 16.88 11.04 0.19
C GLU A 186 17.78 12.26 0.37
N THR A 187 18.13 12.94 -0.73
CA THR A 187 18.87 14.21 -0.67
C THR A 187 18.14 15.30 0.13
N LEU A 188 16.80 15.31 0.11
CA LEU A 188 16.01 16.27 0.89
C LEU A 188 15.92 15.92 2.38
N LYS A 189 16.04 14.63 2.75
CA LYS A 189 16.08 14.23 4.17
C LYS A 189 17.34 14.71 4.86
N ASP A 190 18.47 14.76 4.14
CA ASP A 190 19.74 15.27 4.66
C ASP A 190 19.73 16.78 4.91
N LEU A 191 18.81 17.51 4.26
CA LEU A 191 18.62 18.96 4.42
C LEU A 191 17.67 19.34 5.58
N GLY A 192 17.14 18.36 6.32
CA GLY A 192 16.22 18.59 7.42
C GLY A 192 14.79 18.96 6.98
N PRO A 193 13.89 19.30 7.93
CA PRO A 193 12.47 19.54 7.65
C PRO A 193 12.22 20.72 6.71
N GLU A 194 13.13 21.69 6.64
CA GLU A 194 13.05 22.83 5.71
C GLU A 194 13.35 22.42 4.27
N GLY A 195 14.28 21.48 4.05
CA GLY A 195 14.59 20.94 2.72
C GLY A 195 13.43 20.17 2.10
N VAL A 196 12.71 19.38 2.91
CA VAL A 196 11.53 18.63 2.46
C VAL A 196 10.41 19.57 2.00
N ALA A 197 10.18 20.68 2.70
CA ALA A 197 9.18 21.68 2.30
C ALA A 197 9.53 22.35 0.96
N LEU A 198 10.82 22.65 0.74
CA LEU A 198 11.31 23.25 -0.49
C LEU A 198 11.20 22.28 -1.68
N GLY A 199 11.53 21.01 -1.46
CA GLY A 199 11.38 19.95 -2.47
C GLY A 199 9.92 19.68 -2.86
N ALA A 200 9.01 19.70 -1.89
CA ALA A 200 7.58 19.56 -2.14
C ALA A 200 7.02 20.74 -2.97
N ALA A 201 7.47 21.97 -2.67
CA ALA A 201 7.10 23.16 -3.44
C ALA A 201 7.62 23.11 -4.88
N ALA A 202 8.87 22.68 -5.08
CA ALA A 202 9.46 22.52 -6.42
C ALA A 202 8.73 21.46 -7.26
N LEU A 203 8.36 20.33 -6.66
CA LEU A 203 7.55 19.29 -7.30
C LEU A 203 6.14 19.78 -7.65
N GLY A 204 5.52 20.57 -6.77
CA GLY A 204 4.23 21.20 -7.04
C GLY A 204 4.27 22.10 -8.28
N ILE A 205 5.34 22.90 -8.43
CA ILE A 205 5.52 23.80 -9.58
C ILE A 205 5.80 23.01 -10.87
N ALA A 206 6.65 21.99 -10.82
CA ALA A 206 6.96 21.15 -11.99
C ALA A 206 5.73 20.36 -12.49
N ALA A 207 4.93 19.82 -11.58
CA ALA A 207 3.68 19.14 -11.92
C ALA A 207 2.64 20.10 -12.54
N LEU A 208 2.57 21.35 -12.06
CA LEU A 208 1.72 22.38 -12.66
C LEU A 208 2.21 22.78 -14.06
N GLY A 209 3.53 22.89 -14.27
CA GLY A 209 4.12 23.20 -15.57
C GLY A 209 3.81 22.15 -16.64
N ALA A 210 3.99 20.86 -16.31
CA ALA A 210 3.69 19.75 -17.23
C ALA A 210 2.19 19.66 -17.60
N MET A 211 1.29 20.08 -16.70
CA MET A 211 -0.15 20.15 -16.95
C MET A 211 -0.54 21.33 -17.85
N ALA A 212 0.16 22.47 -17.74
CA ALA A 212 -0.08 23.64 -18.59
C ALA A 212 0.34 23.40 -20.04
N GLU A 213 1.44 22.68 -20.27
CA GLU A 213 1.95 22.36 -21.60
C GLU A 213 1.02 21.40 -22.37
N LYS A 214 0.43 20.42 -21.67
CA LYS A 214 -0.52 19.46 -22.28
C LYS A 214 -1.83 20.12 -22.74
N LYS A 215 -2.20 21.28 -22.18
CA LYS A 215 -3.43 22.02 -22.55
C LYS A 215 -3.24 22.89 -23.81
N SER A 216 -1.98 23.19 -24.18
CA SER A 216 -1.65 24.04 -25.34
C SER A 216 -1.72 23.31 -26.68
N LEU A 217 -1.55 21.98 -26.71
CA LEU A 217 -1.48 21.19 -27.95
C LEU A 217 -2.85 20.74 -28.52
N GLY A 218 -3.96 21.02 -27.84
CA GLY A 218 -5.30 20.57 -28.25
C GLY A 218 -6.11 21.51 -29.15
N SER A 219 -5.61 22.71 -29.48
CA SER A 219 -6.44 23.80 -30.05
C SER A 219 -6.03 24.29 -31.45
N LYS A 220 -5.40 23.46 -32.29
CA LYS A 220 -5.18 23.82 -33.71
C LYS A 220 -5.62 22.69 -34.63
N GLY A 221 -6.78 22.87 -35.28
CA GLY A 221 -7.07 22.12 -36.50
C GLY A 221 -8.51 21.72 -36.82
N GLN A 222 -9.55 22.42 -36.38
CA GLN A 222 -10.90 22.18 -36.91
C GLN A 222 -11.13 23.07 -38.15
N LYS A 223 -10.86 22.51 -39.34
CA LYS A 223 -11.20 23.15 -40.63
C LYS A 223 -12.72 23.13 -40.83
N PRO A 224 -13.36 24.26 -41.20
CA PRO A 224 -14.80 24.29 -41.48
C PRO A 224 -15.10 23.58 -42.81
N LYS A 225 -15.98 22.59 -42.75
CA LYS A 225 -16.50 21.84 -43.89
C LYS A 225 -17.47 22.73 -44.67
N ARG A 226 -17.01 23.35 -45.76
CA ARG A 226 -17.87 24.03 -46.74
C ARG A 226 -18.85 23.00 -47.34
N ARG A 227 -20.14 23.16 -47.06
CA ARG A 227 -21.21 22.52 -47.83
C ARG A 227 -21.44 23.34 -49.10
N ARG A 228 -21.47 22.64 -50.23
CA ARG A 228 -22.10 23.10 -51.47
C ARG A 228 -23.56 22.71 -51.43
#